data_AF-A0A3E2N6Q8-F1
#
_entry.id   AF-A0A3E2N6Q8-F1
#
_cell.length_a   1.000
_cell.length_b   1.000
_cell.length_c   1.000
_cell.angle_alpha   90.00
_cell.angle_beta   90.00
_cell.angle_gamma   90.00
#
_symmetry.space_group_name_H-M   'P 1'
#
loop_
_entity.id
_entity.type
_entity.pdbx_description
1 polymer ?
#
loop_
_entity_poly.entity_id
_entity_poly.type
_entity_poly.pdbx_seq_one_letter_code
_entity_poly.pdbx_strand_id
1 'polypeptide(L)' 'MSHGTWIRLQCEVVLDTRREARAAMIEEYGPALSRMYSVDDNLIEVFYLQNAKAVILSFTNEKREILF' A
#
# COMPACT_ATOMS: atom_id res chain seq x y z
N MET A 1 8.54 1.51 -16.06
CA MET A 1 9.60 0.70 -15.40
C MET A 1 10.36 1.62 -14.46
N SER A 2 10.71 1.19 -13.24
CA SER A 2 11.52 2.00 -12.34
C SER A 2 12.93 2.13 -12.93
N HIS A 3 13.29 3.34 -13.38
CA HIS A 3 14.55 3.67 -14.06
C HIS A 3 15.77 3.55 -13.12
N GLY A 4 16.02 2.36 -12.56
CA GLY A 4 17.07 2.12 -11.55
C GLY A 4 16.79 2.78 -10.20
N THR A 5 15.53 3.11 -9.90
CA THR A 5 15.11 3.73 -8.64
C THR A 5 14.46 2.71 -7.71
N TRP A 6 14.65 2.88 -6.40
CA TRP A 6 13.97 2.11 -5.35
C TRP A 6 13.52 2.99 -4.20
N ILE A 7 12.60 2.48 -3.38
CA ILE A 7 12.06 3.16 -2.21
C ILE A 7 12.45 2.40 -0.93
N ARG A 8 12.84 3.13 0.11
CA ARG A 8 12.86 2.64 1.48
C ARG A 8 11.73 3.31 2.23
N LEU A 9 10.82 2.52 2.79
CA LEU A 9 9.66 3.01 3.51
C LEU A 9 9.77 2.59 4.98
N GLN A 10 9.67 3.56 5.88
CA GLN A 10 9.56 3.34 7.31
C GLN A 10 8.19 3.87 7.74
N CYS A 11 7.39 3.03 8.39
CA CYS A 11 6.03 3.38 8.81
C CYS A 11 5.54 2.41 9.88
N GLU A 12 4.48 2.80 10.56
CA GLU A 12 3.66 1.91 11.37
C GLU A 12 2.57 1.30 10.49
N VAL A 13 2.39 -0.01 10.58
CA VAL A 13 1.35 -0.74 9.85
C VAL A 13 0.18 -0.95 10.80
N VAL A 14 -0.99 -0.39 10.46
CA VAL A 14 -2.17 -0.43 11.32
C VAL A 14 -3.31 -1.14 10.60
N LEU A 15 -3.94 -2.10 11.27
CA LEU A 15 -5.08 -2.84 10.74
C LEU A 15 -6.30 -1.94 10.61
N ASP A 16 -6.90 -1.90 9.42
CA ASP A 16 -8.19 -1.26 9.18
C ASP A 16 -9.31 -2.30 9.22
N THR A 17 -10.06 -2.32 10.31
CA THR A 17 -11.17 -3.27 10.50
C THR A 17 -12.44 -2.84 9.77
N ARG A 18 -12.49 -1.62 9.22
CA ARG A 18 -13.69 -1.07 8.61
C ARG A 18 -14.01 -1.79 7.30
N ARG A 19 -15.28 -2.12 7.11
CA ARG A 19 -15.77 -2.77 5.89
C ARG A 19 -15.55 -1.90 4.65
N GLU A 20 -15.68 -0.58 4.79
CA GLU A 20 -15.43 0.38 3.71
C GLU A 20 -14.02 0.32 3.14
N ALA A 21 -13.00 0.06 3.99
CA ALA A 21 -11.62 -0.10 3.54
C ALA A 21 -11.44 -1.36 2.67
N ARG A 22 -12.07 -2.48 3.07
CA ARG A 22 -12.11 -3.71 2.27
C ARG A 22 -12.87 -3.52 0.95
N ALA A 23 -14.00 -2.81 1.00
CA ALA A 23 -14.79 -2.49 -0.18
C ALA A 23 -13.98 -1.67 -1.19
N ALA A 24 -13.30 -0.61 -0.74
CA ALA A 24 -12.47 0.24 -1.59
C ALA A 24 -11.33 -0.55 -2.25
N MET A 25 -10.64 -1.43 -1.51
CA MET A 25 -9.58 -2.28 -2.07
C MET A 25 -10.10 -3.27 -3.11
N ILE A 26 -11.25 -3.89 -2.88
CA ILE A 26 -11.87 -4.80 -3.85
C ILE A 26 -12.41 -4.05 -5.06
N GLU A 27 -12.90 -2.82 -4.91
CA GLU A 27 -13.34 -1.99 -6.04
C GLU A 27 -12.15 -1.57 -6.91
N GLU A 28 -11.07 -1.07 -6.29
CA GLU A 28 -9.89 -0.57 -7.00
C GLU A 28 -9.09 -1.69 -7.68
N TYR A 29 -8.93 -2.84 -7.01
CA TYR A 29 -8.15 -3.99 -7.51
C TYR A 29 -9.04 -5.17 -7.94
N GLY A 30 -10.32 -4.91 -8.17
CA GLY A 30 -11.36 -5.91 -8.44
C GLY A 30 -10.98 -6.99 -9.45
N PRO A 31 -10.40 -6.69 -10.63
CA PRO A 31 -10.04 -7.72 -11.59
C PRO A 31 -9.08 -8.79 -11.05
N ALA A 32 -8.21 -8.42 -10.10
CA ALA A 32 -7.25 -9.32 -9.47
C ALA A 32 -7.79 -9.97 -8.19
N LEU A 33 -8.52 -9.23 -7.37
CA LEU A 33 -8.98 -9.69 -6.05
C LEU A 33 -10.34 -10.38 -6.07
N SER A 34 -11.29 -9.92 -6.90
CA SER A 34 -12.68 -10.42 -6.92
C SER A 34 -12.82 -11.87 -7.42
N ARG A 35 -11.76 -12.45 -7.99
CA ARG A 35 -11.74 -13.86 -8.39
C ARG A 35 -11.59 -14.81 -7.21
N MET A 36 -11.02 -14.36 -6.10
CA MET A 36 -10.70 -15.19 -4.93
C MET A 36 -11.37 -14.71 -3.66
N TYR A 37 -11.72 -13.42 -3.59
CA TYR A 37 -12.18 -12.80 -2.35
C TYR A 37 -13.44 -11.93 -2.54
N SER A 38 -14.20 -11.80 -1.47
CA SER A 38 -15.38 -10.94 -1.32
C SER A 38 -15.19 -9.99 -0.13
N VAL A 39 -15.90 -8.87 -0.10
CA VAL A 39 -15.79 -7.86 0.97
C VAL A 39 -16.10 -8.45 2.36
N ASP A 40 -16.96 -9.46 2.39
CA ASP A 40 -17.55 -10.05 3.60
C ASP A 40 -17.12 -11.51 3.82
N ASP A 41 -16.06 -11.99 3.15
CA ASP A 41 -15.57 -13.37 3.29
C ASP A 41 -14.68 -13.61 4.53
N ASN A 42 -14.29 -12.54 5.24
CA ASN A 42 -13.32 -12.56 6.35
C ASN A 42 -11.95 -13.17 6.00
N LEU A 43 -11.59 -13.20 4.71
CA LEU A 43 -10.28 -13.69 4.23
C LEU A 43 -9.31 -12.54 3.93
N ILE A 44 -9.83 -11.35 3.66
CA ILE A 44 -9.01 -10.14 3.42
C ILE A 44 -8.90 -9.29 4.68
N GLU A 45 -7.66 -8.95 5.02
CA GLU A 45 -7.33 -7.84 5.92
C GLU A 45 -6.70 -6.69 5.16
N VAL A 46 -7.12 -5.46 5.49
CA VAL A 46 -6.59 -4.23 4.90
C VAL A 46 -5.82 -3.49 5.96
N PHE A 47 -4.63 -3.04 5.60
CA PHE A 47 -3.76 -2.25 6.48
C PHE A 47 -3.54 -0.88 5.86
N TYR A 48 -3.45 0.13 6.71
CA TYR A 48 -2.97 1.46 6.31
C TYR A 48 -1.64 1.76 6.98
N LEU A 49 -0.89 2.70 6.39
CA LEU A 49 0.42 3.11 6.87
C LEU A 49 0.28 4.44 7.60
N GLN A 50 0.81 4.50 8.82
CA GLN A 50 0.85 5.69 9.66
C GLN A 50 2.29 6.11 9.92
N ASN A 51 2.51 7.42 10.17
CA ASN A 51 3.82 8.00 10.48
C ASN A 51 4.88 7.62 9.44
N ALA A 52 4.52 7.72 8.15
CA ALA A 52 5.31 7.13 7.09
C ALA A 52 6.40 8.09 6.58
N LYS A 53 7.61 7.58 6.45
CA LYS A 53 8.74 8.22 5.80
C LYS A 53 9.18 7.38 4.61
N ALA A 54 9.08 7.96 3.42
CA ALA A 54 9.60 7.38 2.18
C ALA A 54 10.93 8.05 1.78
N VAL A 55 11.91 7.23 1.41
CA VAL A 55 13.16 7.68 0.83
C VAL A 55 13.32 7.03 -0.54
N ILE A 56 13.26 7.85 -1.59
CA ILE A 56 13.47 7.42 -2.97
C ILE A 56 14.96 7.59 -3.31
N LEU A 57 15.54 6.51 -3.83
CA LEU A 57 16.97 6.37 -4.09
C LEU A 57 17.21 5.98 -5.54
N SER A 58 18.39 6.30 -6.03
CA SER A 58 18.93 5.93 -7.35
C SER A 58 20.46 5.88 -7.25
N PHE A 59 21.10 5.18 -8.18
CA PHE A 59 22.56 5.23 -8.31
C PHE A 59 23.06 6.56 -8.90
N THR A 60 22.25 7.26 -9.68
CA THR A 60 22.68 8.44 -10.46
C THR A 60 22.05 9.75 -10.00
N ASN A 61 20.95 9.69 -9.25
CA ASN A 61 20.19 10.88 -8.85
C ASN A 61 20.28 11.11 -7.34
N GLU A 62 20.06 12.35 -6.92
CA GLU A 62 20.00 12.71 -5.51
C GLU A 62 18.84 12.01 -4.78
N LYS A 63 19.04 11.76 -3.49
CA LYS A 63 18.02 11.18 -2.63
C LYS A 63 16.83 12.14 -2.48
N ARG A 64 15.62 11.61 -2.49
CA ARG A 64 14.40 12.37 -2.20
C ARG A 64 13.68 11.79 -0.99
N GLU A 65 13.41 12.63 0.01
CA GLU A 65 12.68 12.26 1.23
C GLU A 65 11.27 12.83 1.19
N ILE A 66 10.27 12.03 1.56
CA ILE A 66 8.85 12.40 1.64
C ILE A 66 8.31 11.92 2.99
N LEU A 67 7.59 12.79 3.69
CA LEU A 67 6.92 12.52 4.96
C LEU A 67 5.41 12.54 4.74
N PHE A 68 4.71 11.60 5.36
CA PHE A 68 3.25 11.43 5.31
C PHE A 68 2.65 11.47 6.71
#